data_AF-A0A7S2HNI3-F1
#
_entry.id   AF-A0A7S2HNI3-F1
#
_cell.length_a   1.000
_cell.length_b   1.000
_cell.length_c   1.000
_cell.angle_alpha   90.00
_cell.angle_beta   90.00
_cell.angle_gamma   90.00
#
_symmetry.space_group_name_H-M   'P 1'
#
loop_
_entity.id
_entity.type
_entity.pdbx_description
1 polymer ?
#
loop_
_entity_poly.entity_id
_entity_poly.type
_entity_poly.pdbx_seq_one_letter_code
_entity_poly.pdbx_strand_id
1 'polypeptide(L)'
;KQSWIKPFWLRSLGSFRIVLKLQSLQTAPPAPLSAGSAWHKSGRLVGMMRAAGAALLLAAAKAEAPNNSDGAQLFLAPSATWAQNLSMQAQHFDEGPCDGEHGPQREPSTVSFCQPSERSGTYGVRYWTMQADDMCARIASGECFTLDDMHCDGSPDLCLKWGFGAYAGRALLPAGVRLSGWGGWSCAGKHRFSTSGPTPQPYDFWDFWSRVGAFKLSLIDGYTCSPGASSPVQPPPCKPADITGRWRYWFSQQSGTTTERSISIGLETTETVEDEQNYATTFRQEVEAGVQVGEAEVTAGVGVSVTQRLSAEQSASIRHLVSNALKRSKVETETRTLTGAGTYWQFVMYATNSGGCKSHTSQALLPEYIHTQNVQHPPCCAPGLFEDIDVPTGACVDGAPRLC
;
A
#
# COMPACT_ATOMS: atom_id res chain seq x y z
N LYS A 1 -66.15 -37.22 26.67
CA LYS A 1 -65.20 -36.18 26.21
C LYS A 1 -63.78 -36.75 26.36
N GLN A 2 -63.38 -37.82 25.68
CA GLN A 2 -62.84 -37.90 24.31
C GLN A 2 -61.84 -36.79 23.94
N SER A 3 -60.55 -37.18 23.87
CA SER A 3 -59.46 -36.82 22.92
C SER A 3 -59.18 -35.32 22.71
N TRP A 4 -57.94 -34.80 22.72
CA TRP A 4 -56.82 -35.10 21.81
C TRP A 4 -55.49 -34.63 22.43
N ILE A 5 -54.48 -35.52 22.49
CA ILE A 5 -53.07 -35.17 22.64
C ILE A 5 -52.39 -35.52 21.31
N LYS A 6 -51.74 -34.52 20.69
CA LYS A 6 -50.97 -34.69 19.45
C LYS A 6 -49.59 -35.30 19.74
N PRO A 7 -49.05 -36.20 18.90
CA PRO A 7 -47.71 -36.73 19.07
C PRO A 7 -46.64 -35.79 18.49
N PHE A 8 -45.53 -35.66 19.23
CA PHE A 8 -44.32 -34.97 18.83
C PHE A 8 -43.45 -35.92 18.00
N TRP A 9 -43.06 -35.50 16.80
CA TRP A 9 -42.18 -36.26 15.91
C TRP A 9 -40.71 -36.12 16.35
N LEU A 10 -40.09 -37.22 16.76
CA LEU A 10 -38.62 -37.35 16.81
C LEU A 10 -38.10 -37.59 15.39
N ARG A 11 -37.37 -36.62 14.83
CA ARG A 11 -36.51 -36.86 13.66
C ARG A 11 -35.13 -37.31 14.13
N SER A 12 -34.83 -38.56 13.82
CA SER A 12 -33.49 -39.14 13.81
C SER A 12 -32.59 -38.37 12.82
N LEU A 13 -31.46 -37.85 13.29
CA LEU A 13 -30.37 -37.38 12.43
C LEU A 13 -29.26 -38.43 12.48
N GLY A 14 -28.98 -38.98 11.29
CA GLY A 14 -28.05 -40.08 11.08
C GLY A 14 -26.58 -39.67 11.24
N SER A 15 -25.80 -40.66 11.68
CA SER A 15 -24.34 -40.65 11.70
C SER A 15 -23.76 -40.39 10.31
N PHE A 16 -23.02 -39.29 10.16
CA PHE A 16 -22.08 -39.11 9.07
C PHE A 16 -20.79 -39.89 9.39
N ARG A 17 -20.55 -41.00 8.68
CA ARG A 17 -19.21 -41.61 8.57
C ARG A 17 -18.46 -40.93 7.44
N ILE A 18 -17.45 -40.15 7.77
CA ILE A 18 -16.44 -39.68 6.82
C ILE A 18 -15.50 -40.85 6.54
N VAL A 19 -15.57 -41.41 5.33
CA VAL A 19 -14.58 -42.36 4.83
C VAL A 19 -13.47 -41.54 4.17
N LEU A 20 -12.36 -41.36 4.88
CA LEU A 20 -11.11 -40.85 4.32
C LEU A 20 -10.49 -41.93 3.44
N LYS A 21 -10.57 -41.73 2.12
CA LYS A 21 -9.89 -42.56 1.12
C LYS A 21 -8.44 -42.08 1.04
N LEU A 22 -7.54 -42.74 1.77
CA LEU A 22 -6.09 -42.60 1.60
C LEU A 22 -5.70 -43.08 0.19
N GLN A 23 -5.46 -42.14 -0.73
CA GLN A 23 -4.71 -42.42 -1.95
C GLN A 23 -3.23 -42.42 -1.60
N SER A 24 -2.58 -43.58 -1.73
CA SER A 24 -1.13 -43.70 -1.60
C SER A 24 -0.44 -42.98 -2.76
N LEU A 25 0.36 -41.97 -2.44
CA LEU A 25 1.37 -41.44 -3.33
C LEU A 25 2.45 -42.52 -3.55
N GLN A 26 2.37 -43.19 -4.70
CA GLN A 26 3.48 -44.00 -5.20
C GLN A 26 4.59 -43.08 -5.66
N THR A 27 5.73 -43.18 -4.99
CA THR A 27 7.00 -42.54 -5.35
C THR A 27 7.49 -43.10 -6.70
N ALA A 28 7.73 -42.21 -7.66
CA ALA A 28 8.37 -42.54 -8.92
C ALA A 28 9.83 -42.99 -8.70
N PRO A 29 10.33 -43.97 -9.46
CA PRO A 29 11.74 -44.39 -9.40
C PRO A 29 12.67 -43.34 -10.04
N PRO A 30 13.93 -43.22 -9.58
CA PRO A 30 14.89 -42.27 -10.13
C PRO A 30 15.37 -42.69 -11.52
N ALA A 31 15.51 -41.69 -12.40
CA ALA A 31 16.11 -41.83 -13.72
C ALA A 31 17.64 -42.09 -13.63
N PRO A 32 18.23 -42.83 -14.58
CA PRO A 32 19.65 -43.13 -14.55
C PRO A 32 20.51 -41.93 -14.96
N LEU A 33 21.60 -41.74 -14.21
CA LEU A 33 22.69 -40.80 -14.47
C LEU A 33 23.43 -41.16 -15.76
N SER A 34 23.45 -40.23 -16.72
CA SER A 34 24.37 -40.26 -17.85
C SER A 34 25.68 -39.57 -17.50
N ALA A 35 26.78 -40.25 -17.80
CA ALA A 35 28.14 -39.74 -17.69
C ALA A 35 28.44 -38.70 -18.77
N GLY A 36 29.20 -37.66 -18.41
CA GLY A 36 29.63 -36.63 -19.36
C GLY A 36 30.67 -35.67 -18.79
N SER A 37 31.94 -36.09 -18.91
CA SER A 37 33.16 -35.30 -19.20
C SER A 37 33.51 -33.99 -18.46
N ALA A 38 34.80 -33.96 -18.11
CA ALA A 38 35.56 -32.94 -17.42
C ALA A 38 35.96 -31.70 -18.25
N TRP A 39 36.66 -30.79 -17.54
CA TRP A 39 37.55 -29.67 -17.97
C TRP A 39 36.95 -28.26 -17.99
N HIS A 40 37.23 -27.42 -16.99
CA HIS A 40 38.36 -26.48 -17.02
C HIS A 40 38.57 -25.71 -15.69
N LYS A 41 39.84 -25.55 -15.31
CA LYS A 41 40.37 -24.69 -14.24
C LYS A 41 40.26 -23.20 -14.58
N SER A 42 40.05 -22.36 -13.56
CA SER A 42 40.65 -21.02 -13.25
C SER A 42 39.76 -20.38 -12.17
N GLY A 43 40.16 -19.64 -11.14
CA GLY A 43 41.37 -18.93 -10.75
C GLY A 43 40.94 -17.89 -9.69
N ARG A 44 41.78 -17.69 -8.67
CA ARG A 44 41.68 -16.84 -7.44
C ARG A 44 41.07 -15.42 -7.58
N LEU A 45 40.54 -14.90 -6.45
CA LEU A 45 40.87 -13.60 -5.75
C LEU A 45 39.75 -13.30 -4.73
N VAL A 46 39.91 -13.43 -3.39
CA VAL A 46 40.50 -12.52 -2.38
C VAL A 46 40.18 -11.02 -2.55
N GLY A 47 39.52 -10.45 -1.54
CA GLY A 47 39.36 -9.01 -1.28
C GLY A 47 38.04 -8.74 -0.54
N MET A 48 37.94 -8.85 0.79
CA MET A 48 38.26 -7.80 1.78
C MET A 48 37.88 -6.38 1.32
N MET A 49 36.80 -5.82 1.88
CA MET A 49 36.80 -4.44 2.35
C MET A 49 35.71 -4.21 3.42
N ARG A 50 36.15 -3.54 4.49
CA ARG A 50 35.40 -3.10 5.66
C ARG A 50 34.88 -1.67 5.47
N ALA A 51 33.78 -1.39 6.17
CA ALA A 51 33.45 -0.19 6.95
C ALA A 51 33.38 1.21 6.29
N ALA A 52 32.22 1.85 6.47
CA ALA A 52 32.00 3.16 7.12
C ALA A 52 30.47 3.39 7.12
N GLY A 53 29.76 3.83 8.17
CA GLY A 53 30.17 4.69 9.27
C GLY A 53 29.80 6.14 8.94
N ALA A 54 28.51 6.49 9.00
CA ALA A 54 28.06 7.89 8.95
C ALA A 54 26.86 8.09 9.88
N ALA A 55 27.13 8.66 11.04
CA ALA A 55 26.13 9.18 11.95
C ALA A 55 25.80 10.63 11.54
N LEU A 56 24.51 10.92 11.31
CA LEU A 56 24.03 12.26 11.03
C LEU A 56 23.43 12.84 12.32
N LEU A 57 24.12 13.81 12.92
CA LEU A 57 23.62 14.71 13.94
C LEU A 57 22.99 15.92 13.24
N LEU A 58 21.71 16.19 13.46
CA LEU A 58 21.09 17.47 13.12
C LEU A 58 20.39 18.03 14.35
N ALA A 59 20.93 19.16 14.79
CA ALA A 59 20.49 19.95 15.92
C ALA A 59 19.17 20.67 15.62
N ALA A 60 18.25 20.66 16.58
CA ALA A 60 17.03 21.46 16.56
C ALA A 60 17.34 22.90 16.99
N ALA A 61 17.11 23.85 16.08
CA ALA A 61 17.12 25.27 16.39
C ALA A 61 15.74 25.71 16.89
N LYS A 62 15.71 26.25 18.11
CA LYS A 62 14.55 26.83 18.79
C LYS A 62 14.39 28.28 18.30
N ALA A 63 13.31 28.59 17.62
CA ALA A 63 12.96 29.95 17.21
C ALA A 63 11.95 30.54 18.20
N GLU A 64 12.37 31.60 18.91
CA GLU A 64 11.52 32.45 19.74
C GLU A 64 10.80 33.49 18.88
N ALA A 65 9.50 33.66 19.12
CA ALA A 65 8.65 34.67 18.51
C ALA A 65 8.73 36.00 19.29
N PRO A 66 8.71 37.17 18.62
CA PRO A 66 8.37 38.41 19.29
C PRO A 66 6.89 38.78 19.10
N ASN A 67 6.23 38.96 20.25
CA ASN A 67 5.02 39.76 20.42
C ASN A 67 5.22 41.16 19.84
N ASN A 68 4.25 41.66 19.07
CA ASN A 68 4.05 43.10 19.00
C ASN A 68 2.57 43.45 18.86
N SER A 69 2.17 44.33 19.76
CA SER A 69 0.85 44.85 20.08
C SER A 69 0.39 45.97 19.14
N ASP A 70 -0.93 46.07 19.04
CA ASP A 70 -1.76 47.28 18.97
C ASP A 70 -1.46 48.38 17.94
N GLY A 71 -2.45 48.62 17.08
CA GLY A 71 -2.52 49.80 16.23
C GLY A 71 -3.82 49.88 15.44
N ALA A 72 -4.91 50.25 16.12
CA ALA A 72 -6.16 50.62 15.47
C ALA A 72 -6.02 51.93 14.69
N GLN A 73 -6.41 51.95 13.42
CA GLN A 73 -6.87 53.17 12.74
C GLN A 73 -8.05 52.87 11.80
N LEU A 74 -9.21 53.44 12.15
CA LEU A 74 -10.31 53.71 11.25
C LEU A 74 -9.89 54.80 10.25
N PHE A 75 -10.10 54.58 8.95
CA PHE A 75 -10.39 55.66 8.01
C PHE A 75 -11.49 55.24 7.03
N LEU A 76 -12.47 56.13 6.94
CA LEU A 76 -13.64 56.08 6.08
C LEU A 76 -13.26 56.35 4.61
N ALA A 77 -14.10 55.82 3.71
CA ALA A 77 -14.02 55.83 2.25
C ALA A 77 -13.81 57.22 1.60
N PRO A 78 -13.44 57.23 0.31
CA PRO A 78 -14.49 57.55 -0.65
C PRO A 78 -14.48 56.70 -1.94
N SER A 79 -15.69 56.50 -2.44
CA SER A 79 -16.06 56.05 -3.77
C SER A 79 -15.36 56.85 -4.87
N ALA A 80 -14.61 56.15 -5.73
CA ALA A 80 -14.11 56.68 -6.99
C ALA A 80 -14.51 55.74 -8.13
N THR A 81 -15.51 56.17 -8.89
CA THR A 81 -15.86 55.68 -10.22
C THR A 81 -14.70 55.93 -11.18
N TRP A 82 -14.04 54.87 -11.64
CA TRP A 82 -13.10 54.94 -12.75
C TRP A 82 -13.57 54.05 -13.89
N ALA A 83 -13.68 54.72 -15.04
CA ALA A 83 -13.89 54.30 -16.40
C ALA A 83 -13.74 52.79 -16.72
N GLN A 84 -14.73 52.30 -17.46
CA GLN A 84 -14.66 51.11 -18.28
C GLN A 84 -13.51 51.23 -19.27
N ASN A 85 -12.35 50.68 -18.91
CA ASN A 85 -11.26 50.44 -19.85
C ASN A 85 -11.58 49.10 -20.53
N LEU A 86 -12.29 49.17 -21.67
CA LEU A 86 -12.41 48.08 -22.63
C LEU A 86 -11.03 47.87 -23.28
N SER A 87 -10.11 47.34 -22.48
CA SER A 87 -8.96 46.61 -22.98
C SER A 87 -9.53 45.46 -23.79
N MET A 88 -9.40 45.53 -25.11
CA MET A 88 -9.41 44.34 -25.95
C MET A 88 -8.38 43.39 -25.34
N GLN A 89 -8.84 42.47 -24.50
CA GLN A 89 -8.14 41.23 -24.26
C GLN A 89 -8.02 40.64 -25.67
N ALA A 90 -6.86 40.84 -26.29
CA ALA A 90 -6.43 39.99 -27.37
C ALA A 90 -6.78 38.59 -26.89
N GLN A 91 -7.72 37.94 -27.57
CA GLN A 91 -8.04 36.56 -27.32
C GLN A 91 -6.69 35.87 -27.37
N HIS A 92 -6.15 35.55 -26.18
CA HIS A 92 -5.02 34.67 -26.06
C HIS A 92 -5.52 33.46 -26.84
N PHE A 93 -4.96 33.25 -28.03
CA PHE A 93 -5.10 31.98 -28.71
C PHE A 93 -4.73 30.99 -27.61
N ASP A 94 -5.72 30.19 -27.18
CA ASP A 94 -5.54 29.20 -26.12
C ASP A 94 -4.31 28.42 -26.53
N GLU A 95 -3.17 28.71 -25.88
CA GLU A 95 -1.93 27.99 -26.12
C GLU A 95 -2.26 26.57 -25.72
N GLY A 96 -2.40 25.71 -26.73
CA GLY A 96 -2.75 24.33 -26.51
C GLY A 96 -1.73 23.69 -25.57
N PRO A 97 -2.02 22.52 -25.01
CA PRO A 97 -1.12 21.82 -24.08
C PRO A 97 0.27 21.49 -24.66
N CYS A 98 0.50 21.81 -25.93
CA CYS A 98 1.64 21.44 -26.74
C CYS A 98 2.47 22.63 -27.24
N ASP A 99 2.01 23.87 -27.04
CA ASP A 99 2.57 25.06 -27.73
C ASP A 99 3.80 25.66 -27.05
N GLY A 100 4.14 25.22 -25.82
CA GLY A 100 5.32 25.67 -25.08
C GLY A 100 6.47 24.65 -25.05
N GLU A 101 7.71 25.14 -25.19
CA GLU A 101 8.91 24.35 -24.81
C GLU A 101 8.93 24.01 -23.31
N HIS A 102 8.15 24.72 -22.49
CA HIS A 102 8.21 24.65 -21.03
C HIS A 102 7.17 23.71 -20.41
N GLY A 103 6.41 22.97 -21.23
CA GLY A 103 5.32 22.13 -20.74
C GLY A 103 4.20 22.94 -20.08
N PRO A 104 3.12 22.28 -19.65
CA PRO A 104 2.04 22.94 -18.92
C PRO A 104 2.54 23.36 -17.53
N GLN A 105 2.20 24.56 -17.10
CA GLN A 105 2.53 25.05 -15.74
C GLN A 105 1.80 24.26 -14.63
N ARG A 106 0.78 23.49 -14.98
CA ARG A 106 0.02 22.62 -14.08
C ARG A 106 0.19 21.18 -14.52
N GLU A 107 0.19 20.27 -13.56
CA GLU A 107 0.17 18.84 -13.87
C GLU A 107 -1.05 18.54 -14.75
N PRO A 108 -0.86 17.82 -15.86
CA PRO A 108 -1.98 17.48 -16.72
C PRO A 108 -2.94 16.56 -15.96
N SER A 109 -4.24 16.82 -16.07
CA SER A 109 -5.29 15.92 -15.55
C SER A 109 -5.72 14.89 -16.59
N THR A 110 -5.46 15.16 -17.87
CA THR A 110 -5.84 14.35 -19.02
C THR A 110 -4.62 13.85 -19.79
N VAL A 111 -4.80 12.78 -20.57
CA VAL A 111 -3.79 12.36 -21.54
C VAL A 111 -3.91 13.25 -22.78
N SER A 112 -2.82 13.90 -23.17
CA SER A 112 -2.79 14.70 -24.40
C SER A 112 -1.67 14.22 -25.32
N PHE A 113 -1.98 14.12 -26.62
CA PHE A 113 -1.02 13.80 -27.67
C PHE A 113 -0.82 15.03 -28.54
N CYS A 114 0.44 15.32 -28.86
CA CYS A 114 0.82 16.49 -29.62
C CYS A 114 1.53 16.10 -30.91
N GLN A 115 1.41 16.93 -31.93
CA GLN A 115 2.34 16.92 -33.04
C GLN A 115 3.76 17.27 -32.59
N PRO A 116 4.80 16.80 -33.31
CA PRO A 116 6.16 17.26 -33.09
C PRO A 116 6.29 18.77 -33.35
N SER A 117 7.30 19.40 -32.76
CA SER A 117 7.58 20.85 -32.89
C SER A 117 8.04 21.30 -34.30
N GLU A 118 7.97 20.43 -35.31
CA GLU A 118 8.33 20.78 -36.68
C GLU A 118 7.45 21.94 -37.20
N ARG A 119 8.10 22.98 -37.74
CA ARG A 119 7.46 24.23 -38.22
C ARG A 119 6.72 24.08 -39.56
N SER A 120 6.52 22.86 -40.04
CA SER A 120 5.98 22.58 -41.37
C SER A 120 4.47 22.33 -41.29
N GLY A 121 3.67 23.35 -41.60
CA GLY A 121 2.23 23.24 -41.85
C GLY A 121 1.38 24.25 -41.08
N THR A 122 0.36 24.79 -41.75
CA THR A 122 -0.69 25.61 -41.13
C THR A 122 -1.83 24.71 -40.69
N TYR A 123 -1.72 24.13 -39.50
CA TYR A 123 -2.79 23.31 -38.91
C TYR A 123 -3.58 24.14 -37.92
N GLY A 124 -4.91 24.03 -37.96
CA GLY A 124 -5.78 24.72 -37.01
C GLY A 124 -5.68 24.14 -35.59
N VAL A 125 -5.51 22.82 -35.47
CA VAL A 125 -5.37 22.09 -34.20
C VAL A 125 -4.22 21.09 -34.34
N ARG A 126 -3.31 21.06 -33.36
CA ARG A 126 -2.08 20.23 -33.38
C ARG A 126 -1.99 19.24 -32.24
N TYR A 127 -3.09 19.00 -31.56
CA TYR A 127 -3.14 18.13 -30.40
C TYR A 127 -4.51 17.47 -30.27
N TRP A 128 -4.51 16.34 -29.58
CA TRP A 128 -5.72 15.64 -29.19
C TRP A 128 -5.65 15.32 -27.70
N THR A 129 -6.75 15.54 -26.99
CA THR A 129 -6.84 15.33 -25.54
C THR A 129 -7.93 14.33 -25.23
N MET A 130 -7.57 13.28 -24.48
CA MET A 130 -8.49 12.27 -23.99
C MET A 130 -9.07 12.71 -22.65
N GLN A 131 -10.39 12.80 -22.55
CA GLN A 131 -11.06 13.13 -21.28
C GLN A 131 -10.83 12.02 -20.24
N ALA A 132 -10.95 12.38 -18.97
CA ALA A 132 -10.66 11.47 -17.85
C ALA A 132 -11.51 10.19 -17.89
N ASP A 133 -12.81 10.33 -18.18
CA ASP A 133 -13.74 9.20 -18.26
C ASP A 133 -13.37 8.23 -19.40
N ASP A 134 -13.04 8.75 -20.58
CA ASP A 134 -12.63 7.95 -21.74
C ASP A 134 -11.28 7.25 -21.49
N MET A 135 -10.35 7.96 -20.87
CA MET A 135 -9.06 7.42 -20.44
C MET A 135 -9.26 6.26 -19.47
N CYS A 136 -10.10 6.42 -18.46
CA CYS A 136 -10.40 5.37 -17.51
C CYS A 136 -11.13 4.18 -18.14
N ALA A 137 -12.06 4.43 -19.07
CA ALA A 137 -12.71 3.38 -19.84
C ALA A 137 -11.71 2.55 -20.66
N ARG A 138 -10.75 3.21 -21.34
CA ARG A 138 -9.70 2.54 -22.13
C ARG A 138 -8.70 1.78 -21.28
N ILE A 139 -8.34 2.32 -20.11
CA ILE A 139 -7.51 1.62 -19.13
C ILE A 139 -8.21 0.33 -18.67
N ALA A 140 -9.51 0.42 -18.35
CA ALA A 140 -10.30 -0.71 -17.87
C ALA A 140 -10.50 -1.78 -18.94
N SER A 141 -10.77 -1.39 -20.19
CA SER A 141 -10.88 -2.33 -21.31
C SER A 141 -9.53 -2.94 -21.71
N GLY A 142 -8.44 -2.22 -21.44
CA GLY A 142 -7.10 -2.59 -21.87
C GLY A 142 -6.96 -2.61 -23.40
N GLU A 143 -7.88 -1.93 -24.10
CA GLU A 143 -7.93 -1.91 -25.56
C GLU A 143 -6.79 -1.09 -26.14
N CYS A 144 -6.34 -1.54 -27.32
CA CYS A 144 -5.45 -0.77 -28.15
C CYS A 144 -6.24 0.33 -28.85
N PHE A 145 -5.64 1.51 -29.01
CA PHE A 145 -6.19 2.59 -29.82
C PHE A 145 -5.10 3.18 -30.70
N THR A 146 -5.52 3.88 -31.73
CA THR A 146 -4.65 4.38 -32.80
C THR A 146 -4.93 5.85 -33.06
N LEU A 147 -4.18 6.45 -33.99
CA LEU A 147 -4.47 7.81 -34.43
C LEU A 147 -5.79 7.94 -35.22
N ASP A 148 -6.40 6.82 -35.64
CA ASP A 148 -7.75 6.82 -36.21
C ASP A 148 -8.83 7.05 -35.14
N ASP A 149 -8.51 6.87 -33.87
CA ASP A 149 -9.41 7.14 -32.75
C ASP A 149 -9.34 8.60 -32.26
N MET A 150 -8.43 9.41 -32.82
CA MET A 150 -8.07 10.75 -32.32
C MET A 150 -8.67 11.85 -33.20
N HIS A 151 -9.98 12.04 -33.09
CA HIS A 151 -10.73 13.09 -33.77
C HIS A 151 -10.63 14.43 -33.02
N CYS A 152 -10.39 15.51 -33.76
CA CYS A 152 -10.15 16.85 -33.23
C CYS A 152 -11.17 17.84 -33.79
N ASP A 153 -11.49 18.90 -33.04
CA ASP A 153 -12.51 19.90 -33.40
C ASP A 153 -12.02 20.88 -34.49
N GLY A 154 -11.48 20.37 -35.60
CA GLY A 154 -10.89 21.16 -36.67
C GLY A 154 -10.82 20.44 -38.00
N SER A 155 -10.25 21.13 -39.00
CA SER A 155 -9.93 20.53 -40.30
C SER A 155 -8.41 20.36 -40.41
N PRO A 156 -7.90 19.14 -40.68
CA PRO A 156 -8.64 17.88 -40.84
C PRO A 156 -9.16 17.31 -39.50
N ASP A 157 -10.20 16.47 -39.59
CA ASP A 157 -10.83 15.78 -38.44
C ASP A 157 -9.82 14.93 -37.64
N LEU A 158 -8.85 14.32 -38.31
CA LEU A 158 -7.76 13.58 -37.66
C LEU A 158 -6.51 14.46 -37.54
N CYS A 159 -6.41 15.26 -36.48
CA CYS A 159 -5.32 16.24 -36.37
C CYS A 159 -3.92 15.63 -36.14
N LEU A 160 -3.84 14.34 -35.79
CA LEU A 160 -2.57 13.63 -35.58
C LEU A 160 -2.25 12.61 -36.69
N LYS A 161 -3.09 12.50 -37.73
CA LYS A 161 -2.90 11.56 -38.85
C LYS A 161 -3.08 12.28 -40.19
N TRP A 162 -2.21 11.98 -41.15
CA TRP A 162 -2.38 12.47 -42.52
C TRP A 162 -2.11 11.38 -43.55
N GLY A 163 -3.15 11.00 -44.29
CA GLY A 163 -3.12 9.82 -45.15
C GLY A 163 -2.76 8.58 -44.33
N PHE A 164 -1.67 7.91 -44.69
CA PHE A 164 -1.12 6.79 -43.92
C PHE A 164 0.01 7.20 -42.94
N GLY A 165 0.28 8.50 -42.81
CA GLY A 165 1.31 9.03 -41.94
C GLY A 165 0.80 9.30 -40.52
N ALA A 166 1.57 8.85 -39.53
CA ALA A 166 1.39 9.20 -38.13
C ALA A 166 2.19 10.47 -37.79
N TYR A 167 1.54 11.43 -37.13
CA TYR A 167 2.12 12.73 -36.77
C TYR A 167 2.04 13.03 -35.27
N ALA A 168 1.69 12.05 -34.43
CA ALA A 168 1.91 12.17 -32.99
C ALA A 168 3.41 12.03 -32.69
N GLY A 169 3.97 13.02 -32.00
CA GLY A 169 5.39 13.05 -31.64
C GLY A 169 5.66 13.24 -30.16
N ARG A 170 4.62 13.54 -29.37
CA ARG A 170 4.75 13.92 -27.98
C ARG A 170 3.49 13.56 -27.19
N ALA A 171 3.66 13.22 -25.91
CA ALA A 171 2.56 12.96 -24.99
C ALA A 171 2.75 13.70 -23.66
N LEU A 172 1.62 14.13 -23.09
CA LEU A 172 1.51 14.59 -21.71
C LEU A 172 0.62 13.61 -20.96
N LEU A 173 1.12 13.10 -19.84
CA LEU A 173 0.44 12.09 -19.04
C LEU A 173 0.13 12.62 -17.64
N PRO A 174 -1.09 12.41 -17.14
CA PRO A 174 -1.42 12.67 -15.75
C PRO A 174 -0.73 11.67 -14.82
N ALA A 175 -0.69 11.99 -13.53
CA ALA A 175 -0.21 11.07 -12.51
C ALA A 175 -0.94 9.72 -12.56
N GLY A 176 -0.20 8.63 -12.35
CA GLY A 176 -0.78 7.29 -12.28
C GLY A 176 -1.06 6.61 -13.62
N VAL A 177 -0.82 7.27 -14.76
CA VAL A 177 -1.00 6.69 -16.08
C VAL A 177 0.33 6.23 -16.66
N ARG A 178 0.36 5.02 -17.21
CA ARG A 178 1.42 4.52 -18.08
C ARG A 178 0.92 4.44 -19.51
N LEU A 179 1.68 5.00 -20.43
CA LEU A 179 1.46 4.95 -21.87
C LEU A 179 2.51 4.05 -22.52
N SER A 180 2.09 3.13 -23.37
CA SER A 180 2.97 2.39 -24.26
C SER A 180 2.61 2.71 -25.71
N GLY A 181 3.62 2.77 -26.59
CA GLY A 181 3.45 3.13 -28.00
C GLY A 181 4.07 2.10 -28.95
N TRP A 182 3.40 1.79 -30.07
CA TRP A 182 3.81 0.84 -31.09
C TRP A 182 4.01 1.50 -32.46
N GLY A 183 5.01 1.02 -33.20
CA GLY A 183 5.20 1.39 -34.60
C GLY A 183 4.18 0.66 -35.46
N GLY A 184 3.30 1.39 -36.14
CA GLY A 184 2.20 0.84 -36.94
C GLY A 184 0.82 1.13 -36.36
N TRP A 185 -0.18 0.36 -36.81
CA TRP A 185 -1.61 0.58 -36.56
C TRP A 185 -2.24 -0.48 -35.65
N SER A 186 -1.42 -1.20 -34.87
CA SER A 186 -1.89 -2.17 -33.88
C SER A 186 -0.90 -2.27 -32.73
N CYS A 187 -1.38 -2.70 -31.56
CA CYS A 187 -0.55 -2.95 -30.38
C CYS A 187 0.04 -4.38 -30.38
N ALA A 188 0.27 -4.94 -31.56
CA ALA A 188 0.86 -6.27 -31.71
C ALA A 188 2.39 -6.21 -31.59
N GLY A 189 2.97 -7.18 -30.90
CA GLY A 189 4.42 -7.27 -30.73
C GLY A 189 4.99 -6.31 -29.68
N LYS A 190 6.29 -6.02 -29.79
CA LYS A 190 7.04 -5.22 -28.83
C LYS A 190 6.73 -3.73 -29.02
N HIS A 191 6.34 -3.04 -27.95
CA HIS A 191 6.20 -1.58 -27.95
C HIS A 191 7.56 -0.91 -28.19
N ARG A 192 7.55 0.26 -28.85
CA ARG A 192 8.75 1.08 -29.06
C ARG A 192 9.16 1.82 -27.80
N PHE A 193 8.18 2.28 -27.03
CA PHE A 193 8.42 2.97 -25.77
C PHE A 193 7.33 2.63 -24.74
N SER A 194 7.66 2.86 -23.48
CA SER A 194 6.72 2.90 -22.36
C SER A 194 7.15 4.03 -21.43
N THR A 195 6.21 4.89 -21.04
CA THR A 195 6.47 6.05 -20.18
C THR A 195 5.32 6.25 -19.20
N SER A 196 5.57 6.94 -18.09
CA SER A 196 4.63 7.08 -16.98
C SER A 196 4.51 8.55 -16.57
N GLY A 197 3.31 8.98 -16.22
CA GLY A 197 3.04 10.31 -15.67
C GLY A 197 3.16 10.38 -14.13
N PRO A 198 3.21 11.59 -13.56
CA PRO A 198 3.05 12.87 -14.25
C PRO A 198 4.31 13.21 -15.06
N THR A 199 4.13 13.67 -16.29
CA THR A 199 5.24 14.13 -17.14
C THR A 199 5.35 15.65 -17.02
N PRO A 200 6.23 16.21 -16.15
CA PRO A 200 6.36 17.66 -15.99
C PRO A 200 6.86 18.33 -17.28
N GLN A 201 7.61 17.59 -18.09
CA GLN A 201 7.93 17.93 -19.45
C GLN A 201 7.25 16.93 -20.39
N PRO A 202 6.73 17.36 -21.54
CA PRO A 202 6.13 16.44 -22.49
C PRO A 202 7.12 15.34 -22.91
N TYR A 203 6.66 14.10 -22.97
CA TYR A 203 7.49 12.98 -23.42
C TYR A 203 7.54 12.96 -24.95
N ASP A 204 8.68 13.34 -25.51
CA ASP A 204 8.95 13.31 -26.95
C ASP A 204 9.30 11.89 -27.42
N PHE A 205 8.53 11.36 -28.36
CA PHE A 205 8.74 10.06 -29.00
C PHE A 205 8.77 10.15 -30.53
N TRP A 206 8.88 11.36 -31.07
CA TRP A 206 8.97 11.59 -32.50
C TRP A 206 10.21 10.90 -33.10
N ASP A 207 9.97 10.08 -34.12
CA ASP A 207 10.99 9.43 -34.91
C ASP A 207 10.49 9.36 -36.36
N PHE A 208 11.10 10.16 -37.22
CA PHE A 208 10.68 10.32 -38.62
C PHE A 208 10.60 8.97 -39.36
N TRP A 209 11.53 8.06 -39.09
CA TRP A 209 11.65 6.78 -39.79
C TRP A 209 10.80 5.67 -39.19
N SER A 210 10.22 5.90 -38.01
CA SER A 210 9.48 4.87 -37.31
C SER A 210 8.38 5.47 -36.44
N ARG A 211 7.39 6.07 -37.10
CA ARG A 211 6.32 6.79 -36.43
C ARG A 211 5.45 5.83 -35.58
N VAL A 212 5.05 6.31 -34.42
CA VAL A 212 4.17 5.60 -33.50
C VAL A 212 2.73 5.92 -33.88
N GLY A 213 1.94 4.89 -34.17
CA GLY A 213 0.55 5.04 -34.63
C GLY A 213 -0.49 4.33 -33.75
N ALA A 214 -0.05 3.50 -32.80
CA ALA A 214 -0.89 2.76 -31.89
C ALA A 214 -0.39 2.88 -30.45
N PHE A 215 -1.33 2.88 -29.51
CA PHE A 215 -1.11 3.19 -28.11
C PHE A 215 -1.97 2.30 -27.21
N LYS A 216 -1.51 2.15 -25.98
CA LYS A 216 -2.25 1.48 -24.91
C LYS A 216 -1.94 2.17 -23.59
N LEU A 217 -2.99 2.38 -22.81
CA LEU A 217 -2.90 2.93 -21.47
C LEU A 217 -2.99 1.81 -20.43
N SER A 218 -2.31 1.99 -19.32
CA SER A 218 -2.48 1.19 -18.10
C SER A 218 -2.31 2.08 -16.87
N LEU A 219 -2.79 1.62 -15.72
CA LEU A 219 -2.48 2.28 -14.45
C LEU A 219 -1.09 1.87 -13.97
N ILE A 220 -0.42 2.80 -13.28
CA ILE A 220 0.71 2.50 -12.42
C ILE A 220 0.17 1.82 -11.15
N ASP A 221 0.94 0.90 -10.58
CA ASP A 221 0.55 0.24 -9.33
C ASP A 221 0.21 1.26 -8.24
N GLY A 222 -0.85 0.97 -7.48
CA GLY A 222 -1.37 1.88 -6.48
C GLY A 222 -2.29 2.99 -7.00
N TYR A 223 -2.48 3.18 -8.31
CA TYR A 223 -3.47 4.14 -8.82
C TYR A 223 -4.79 3.48 -9.21
N THR A 224 -5.87 4.25 -9.11
CA THR A 224 -7.22 3.79 -9.47
C THR A 224 -7.96 4.83 -10.30
N CYS A 225 -8.83 4.36 -11.19
CA CYS A 225 -9.83 5.19 -11.86
C CYS A 225 -11.08 5.28 -10.99
N SER A 226 -11.35 6.44 -10.42
CA SER A 226 -12.55 6.69 -9.61
C SER A 226 -13.60 7.44 -10.44
N PRO A 227 -14.88 7.03 -10.44
CA PRO A 227 -15.93 7.75 -11.15
C PRO A 227 -16.01 9.22 -10.73
N GLY A 228 -16.01 10.14 -11.70
CA GLY A 228 -16.07 11.58 -11.46
C GLY A 228 -14.74 12.24 -11.04
N ALA A 229 -13.64 11.48 -10.94
CA ALA A 229 -12.32 12.07 -10.77
C ALA A 229 -11.78 12.57 -12.12
N SER A 230 -11.15 13.75 -12.12
CA SER A 230 -10.57 14.36 -13.32
C SER A 230 -9.27 13.70 -13.79
N SER A 231 -8.69 12.79 -13.01
CA SER A 231 -7.47 12.01 -13.31
C SER A 231 -7.48 10.74 -12.46
N PRO A 232 -6.61 9.74 -12.74
CA PRO A 232 -6.43 8.63 -11.81
C PRO A 232 -5.97 9.17 -10.46
N VAL A 233 -6.50 8.57 -9.41
CA VAL A 233 -6.20 8.96 -8.04
C VAL A 233 -5.43 7.83 -7.39
N GLN A 234 -4.38 8.19 -6.69
CA GLN A 234 -3.80 7.30 -5.70
C GLN A 234 -4.81 7.26 -4.54
N PRO A 235 -5.33 6.08 -4.15
CA PRO A 235 -6.08 5.98 -2.91
C PRO A 235 -5.18 6.47 -1.78
N PRO A 236 -5.75 7.07 -0.73
CA PRO A 236 -4.95 7.48 0.42
C PRO A 236 -4.12 6.28 0.91
N PRO A 237 -2.85 6.48 1.29
CA PRO A 237 -2.01 5.39 1.75
C PRO A 237 -2.71 4.67 2.90
N CYS A 238 -2.68 3.34 2.87
CA CYS A 238 -3.31 2.55 3.92
C CYS A 238 -2.68 2.92 5.27
N LYS A 239 -3.53 3.27 6.23
CA LYS A 239 -3.13 3.57 7.59
C LYS A 239 -3.97 2.81 8.61
N PRO A 240 -3.36 2.35 9.70
CA PRO A 240 -4.12 1.84 10.84
C PRO A 240 -4.96 2.99 11.42
N ALA A 241 -6.26 2.77 11.56
CA ALA A 241 -7.20 3.69 12.21
C ALA A 241 -7.20 3.50 13.72
N ASP A 242 -7.01 2.26 14.17
CA ASP A 242 -6.92 1.90 15.59
C ASP A 242 -5.96 0.73 15.76
N ILE A 243 -5.19 0.72 16.86
CA ILE A 243 -4.26 -0.35 17.19
C ILE A 243 -4.53 -0.83 18.61
N THR A 244 -4.78 -2.14 18.74
CA THR A 244 -5.02 -2.81 20.02
C THR A 244 -4.05 -3.97 20.21
N GLY A 245 -3.29 -3.96 21.30
CA GLY A 245 -2.47 -5.08 21.75
C GLY A 245 -3.22 -6.02 22.70
N ARG A 246 -3.01 -7.33 22.59
CA ARG A 246 -3.57 -8.31 23.52
C ARG A 246 -2.73 -9.59 23.58
N TRP A 247 -2.84 -10.30 24.70
CA TRP A 247 -2.30 -11.65 24.82
C TRP A 247 -3.18 -12.64 24.06
N ARG A 248 -2.60 -13.37 23.12
CA ARG A 248 -3.23 -14.45 22.39
C ARG A 248 -2.71 -15.79 22.90
N TYR A 249 -3.61 -16.73 23.17
CA TYR A 249 -3.20 -18.11 23.43
C TYR A 249 -2.34 -18.62 22.26
N TRP A 250 -1.14 -19.10 22.56
CA TRP A 250 -0.26 -19.70 21.57
C TRP A 250 -0.27 -21.22 21.66
N PHE A 251 0.02 -21.76 22.85
CA PHE A 251 0.14 -23.21 23.05
C PHE A 251 0.04 -23.55 24.55
N SER A 252 -0.34 -24.80 24.89
CA SER A 252 -0.28 -25.31 26.26
C SER A 252 0.48 -26.63 26.33
N GLN A 253 1.30 -26.76 27.37
CA GLN A 253 2.13 -27.92 27.62
C GLN A 253 1.66 -28.63 28.90
N GLN A 254 1.35 -29.92 28.79
CA GLN A 254 0.87 -30.70 29.93
C GLN A 254 2.01 -31.27 30.79
N SER A 255 3.17 -31.55 30.18
CA SER A 255 4.33 -32.10 30.86
C SER A 255 5.30 -31.00 31.30
N GLY A 256 6.11 -31.26 32.33
CA GLY A 256 7.22 -30.38 32.73
C GLY A 256 8.47 -30.49 31.85
N THR A 257 8.44 -31.32 30.80
CA THR A 257 9.61 -31.61 29.94
C THR A 257 9.95 -30.44 29.02
N THR A 258 11.17 -30.36 28.52
CA THR A 258 11.50 -29.37 27.48
C THR A 258 10.86 -29.75 26.14
N THR A 259 10.26 -28.80 25.42
CA THR A 259 9.76 -29.00 24.04
C THR A 259 10.17 -27.86 23.12
N GLU A 260 10.32 -28.13 21.82
CA GLU A 260 10.55 -27.10 20.82
C GLU A 260 9.24 -26.72 20.13
N ARG A 261 8.98 -25.42 19.99
CA ARG A 261 7.81 -24.87 19.31
C ARG A 261 8.18 -23.68 18.46
N SER A 262 7.56 -23.58 17.27
CA SER A 262 7.75 -22.44 16.40
C SER A 262 6.75 -21.34 16.71
N ILE A 263 7.23 -20.13 16.93
CA ILE A 263 6.44 -18.90 17.09
C ILE A 263 6.49 -18.11 15.77
N SER A 264 5.34 -17.61 15.32
CA SER A 264 5.26 -16.76 14.14
C SER A 264 5.55 -15.31 14.52
N ILE A 265 6.44 -14.64 13.78
CA ILE A 265 6.87 -13.26 14.03
C ILE A 265 6.84 -12.50 12.71
N GLY A 266 6.28 -11.29 12.73
CA GLY A 266 6.24 -10.43 11.56
C GLY A 266 4.92 -9.70 11.43
N LEU A 267 4.76 -9.01 10.31
CA LEU A 267 3.51 -8.36 9.95
C LEU A 267 2.69 -9.27 9.04
N GLU A 268 1.50 -9.64 9.49
CA GLU A 268 0.48 -10.29 8.69
C GLU A 268 -0.42 -9.19 8.10
N THR A 269 -0.04 -8.72 6.90
CA THR A 269 -0.90 -7.85 6.07
C THR A 269 -1.53 -8.64 4.93
N THR A 270 -2.55 -8.04 4.31
CA THR A 270 -3.19 -8.55 3.09
C THR A 270 -2.81 -7.74 1.84
N GLU A 271 -1.81 -6.86 1.92
CA GLU A 271 -1.53 -5.84 0.88
C GLU A 271 -0.22 -6.10 0.11
N THR A 272 0.09 -5.22 -0.85
CA THR A 272 1.27 -5.35 -1.72
C THR A 272 2.56 -4.94 -0.99
N VAL A 273 3.72 -5.35 -1.51
CA VAL A 273 5.03 -5.14 -0.86
C VAL A 273 5.39 -3.65 -0.70
N GLU A 274 4.98 -2.79 -1.63
CA GLU A 274 5.24 -1.33 -1.56
C GLU A 274 4.39 -0.64 -0.49
N ASP A 275 3.13 -1.08 -0.34
CA ASP A 275 2.25 -0.60 0.73
C ASP A 275 2.79 -0.99 2.11
N GLU A 276 3.49 -2.12 2.20
CA GLU A 276 3.98 -2.68 3.46
C GLU A 276 4.98 -1.77 4.18
N GLN A 277 5.89 -1.08 3.47
CA GLN A 277 6.89 -0.20 4.11
C GLN A 277 6.25 1.08 4.68
N ASN A 278 5.33 1.67 3.92
CA ASN A 278 4.58 2.84 4.35
C ASN A 278 3.66 2.48 5.52
N TYR A 279 2.97 1.34 5.42
CA TYR A 279 2.11 0.82 6.46
C TYR A 279 2.88 0.49 7.75
N ALA A 280 4.03 -0.16 7.65
CA ALA A 280 4.88 -0.44 8.81
C ALA A 280 5.37 0.85 9.50
N THR A 281 5.63 1.90 8.72
CA THR A 281 6.04 3.20 9.25
C THR A 281 4.89 3.87 10.02
N THR A 282 3.68 3.91 9.43
CA THR A 282 2.50 4.49 10.10
C THR A 282 2.08 3.67 11.32
N PHE A 283 2.11 2.34 11.22
CA PHE A 283 1.86 1.44 12.35
C PHE A 283 2.80 1.73 13.53
N ARG A 284 4.10 1.93 13.27
CA ARG A 284 5.07 2.27 14.31
C ARG A 284 4.77 3.63 14.96
N GLN A 285 4.42 4.63 14.16
CA GLN A 285 4.08 5.97 14.65
C GLN A 285 2.82 5.95 15.53
N GLU A 286 1.80 5.19 15.15
CA GLU A 286 0.59 5.04 15.96
C GLU A 286 0.86 4.30 17.29
N VAL A 287 1.73 3.27 17.28
CA VAL A 287 2.17 2.63 18.54
C VAL A 287 2.95 3.61 19.42
N GLU A 288 3.80 4.45 18.84
CA GLU A 288 4.52 5.52 19.56
C GLU A 288 3.60 6.56 20.20
N ALA A 289 2.50 6.89 19.52
CA ALA A 289 1.51 7.86 19.99
C ALA A 289 0.65 7.33 21.16
N GLY A 290 0.74 6.04 21.47
CA GLY A 290 -0.01 5.40 22.55
C GLY A 290 -1.00 4.38 22.00
N VAL A 291 -0.77 3.11 22.35
CA VAL A 291 -1.59 1.98 21.88
C VAL A 291 -2.70 1.63 22.88
N GLN A 292 -3.83 1.16 22.38
CA GLN A 292 -4.82 0.48 23.23
C GLN A 292 -4.32 -0.93 23.57
N VAL A 293 -4.58 -1.38 24.79
CA VAL A 293 -4.35 -2.75 25.21
C VAL A 293 -5.64 -3.32 25.79
N GLY A 294 -5.97 -4.54 25.39
CA GLY A 294 -7.18 -5.23 25.82
C GLY A 294 -6.88 -6.55 26.52
N GLU A 295 -7.92 -7.13 27.10
CA GLU A 295 -7.85 -8.45 27.72
C GLU A 295 -7.42 -9.55 26.74
N ALA A 296 -6.89 -10.63 27.32
CA ALA A 296 -6.47 -11.80 26.57
C ALA A 296 -7.63 -12.42 25.79
N GLU A 297 -7.35 -12.86 24.57
CA GLU A 297 -8.32 -13.58 23.75
C GLU A 297 -8.46 -15.02 24.29
N VAL A 298 -9.35 -15.21 25.27
CA VAL A 298 -9.67 -16.55 25.81
C VAL A 298 -10.82 -17.14 24.99
N THR A 299 -10.54 -18.23 24.26
CA THR A 299 -11.50 -18.87 23.33
C THR A 299 -12.69 -19.56 24.04
N ALA A 300 -12.76 -19.51 25.37
CA ALA A 300 -13.74 -20.26 26.15
C ALA A 300 -14.30 -19.46 27.35
N GLY A 301 -15.25 -18.55 27.06
CA GLY A 301 -16.23 -18.09 28.05
C GLY A 301 -16.05 -16.66 28.57
N VAL A 302 -17.10 -15.86 28.35
CA VAL A 302 -17.50 -14.58 28.99
C VAL A 302 -16.43 -13.90 29.87
N GLY A 303 -15.44 -13.27 29.23
CA GLY A 303 -14.60 -12.23 29.86
C GLY A 303 -15.19 -10.84 29.57
N VAL A 304 -15.23 -9.96 30.56
CA VAL A 304 -15.63 -8.56 30.36
C VAL A 304 -14.40 -7.82 29.83
N SER A 305 -14.28 -7.70 28.51
CA SER A 305 -13.12 -7.03 27.90
C SER A 305 -12.99 -5.57 28.37
N VAL A 306 -12.00 -5.31 29.23
CA VAL A 306 -11.56 -3.95 29.54
C VAL A 306 -10.46 -3.57 28.55
N THR A 307 -10.70 -2.53 27.76
CA THR A 307 -9.69 -1.92 26.90
C THR A 307 -9.20 -0.64 27.57
N GLN A 308 -7.88 -0.50 27.73
CA GLN A 308 -7.26 0.69 28.32
C GLN A 308 -6.17 1.22 27.37
N ARG A 309 -5.94 2.53 27.37
CA ARG A 309 -4.92 3.15 26.54
C ARG A 309 -3.62 3.29 27.33
N LEU A 310 -2.51 2.82 26.77
CA LEU A 310 -1.18 3.06 27.31
C LEU A 310 -0.74 4.50 27.04
N SER A 311 0.00 5.08 27.98
CA SER A 311 0.72 6.33 27.74
C SER A 311 1.82 6.14 26.68
N ALA A 312 2.34 7.24 26.13
CA ALA A 312 3.46 7.20 25.18
C ALA A 312 4.72 6.57 25.82
N GLU A 313 4.97 6.86 27.10
CA GLU A 313 6.11 6.29 27.85
C GLU A 313 5.97 4.78 28.00
N GLN A 314 4.79 4.29 28.41
CA GLN A 314 4.51 2.86 28.49
C GLN A 314 4.56 2.19 27.11
N SER A 315 4.07 2.86 26.07
CA SER A 315 4.08 2.31 24.70
C SER A 315 5.49 2.18 24.13
N ALA A 316 6.47 2.92 24.66
CA ALA A 316 7.87 2.78 24.29
C ALA A 316 8.43 1.38 24.62
N SER A 317 7.91 0.69 25.65
CA SER A 317 8.30 -0.68 25.96
C SER A 317 7.83 -1.66 24.88
N ILE A 318 6.68 -1.43 24.25
CA ILE A 318 6.14 -2.29 23.18
C ILE A 318 6.75 -1.93 21.82
N ARG A 319 7.11 -0.66 21.62
CA ARG A 319 7.65 -0.15 20.35
C ARG A 319 8.82 -0.97 19.81
N HIS A 320 9.76 -1.37 20.66
CA HIS A 320 10.95 -2.08 20.19
C HIS A 320 10.58 -3.49 19.66
N LEU A 321 9.61 -4.15 20.29
CA LEU A 321 9.06 -5.44 19.85
C LEU A 321 8.33 -5.29 18.51
N VAL A 322 7.48 -4.26 18.39
CA VAL A 322 6.79 -3.92 17.14
C VAL A 322 7.80 -3.61 16.04
N SER A 323 8.82 -2.81 16.32
CA SER A 323 9.89 -2.49 15.36
C SER A 323 10.63 -3.73 14.90
N ASN A 324 10.86 -4.70 15.80
CA ASN A 324 11.50 -5.96 15.44
C ASN A 324 10.59 -6.88 14.60
N ALA A 325 9.28 -6.91 14.88
CA ALA A 325 8.32 -7.63 14.05
C ALA A 325 8.21 -6.99 12.65
N LEU A 326 8.07 -5.66 12.57
CA LEU A 326 7.93 -4.90 11.34
C LEU A 326 9.18 -4.87 10.45
N LYS A 327 10.36 -5.24 10.98
CA LYS A 327 11.56 -5.45 10.14
C LYS A 327 11.41 -6.68 9.23
N ARG A 328 10.51 -7.60 9.57
CA ARG A 328 10.21 -8.78 8.75
C ARG A 328 9.05 -8.41 7.82
N SER A 329 9.34 -8.36 6.53
CA SER A 329 8.35 -8.07 5.49
C SER A 329 7.37 -9.23 5.23
N LYS A 330 7.48 -10.30 6.01
CA LYS A 330 6.64 -11.50 5.95
C LYS A 330 6.59 -12.11 7.35
N VAL A 331 5.55 -12.88 7.61
CA VAL A 331 5.50 -13.73 8.79
C VAL A 331 6.56 -14.82 8.64
N GLU A 332 7.56 -14.79 9.51
CA GLU A 332 8.58 -15.81 9.67
C GLU A 332 8.30 -16.64 10.91
N THR A 333 8.87 -17.85 10.98
CA THR A 333 8.77 -18.70 12.17
C THR A 333 10.13 -18.79 12.86
N GLU A 334 10.12 -18.68 14.18
CA GLU A 334 11.30 -18.93 15.02
C GLU A 334 11.04 -20.09 15.96
N THR A 335 11.98 -21.03 16.04
CA THR A 335 11.89 -22.13 17.00
C THR A 335 12.34 -21.65 18.38
N ARG A 336 11.52 -21.93 19.39
CA ARG A 336 11.76 -21.64 20.80
C ARG A 336 11.77 -22.93 21.60
N THR A 337 12.73 -23.04 22.51
CA THR A 337 12.80 -24.10 23.49
C THR A 337 11.99 -23.68 24.71
N LEU A 338 10.92 -24.41 24.99
CA LEU A 338 9.97 -24.15 26.06
C LEU A 338 10.14 -25.18 27.18
N THR A 339 10.03 -24.76 28.43
CA THR A 339 10.25 -25.60 29.61
C THR A 339 9.15 -25.41 30.63
N GLY A 340 8.63 -26.51 31.19
CA GLY A 340 7.60 -26.47 32.22
C GLY A 340 6.18 -26.66 31.68
N ALA A 341 5.32 -27.22 32.54
CA ALA A 341 3.90 -27.38 32.26
C ALA A 341 3.18 -26.04 32.41
N GLY A 342 2.21 -25.77 31.55
CA GLY A 342 1.38 -24.55 31.62
C GLY A 342 0.94 -24.05 30.25
N THR A 343 0.63 -22.76 30.16
CA THR A 343 0.13 -22.09 28.96
C THR A 343 1.10 -21.01 28.52
N TYR A 344 1.38 -20.96 27.23
CA TYR A 344 2.22 -19.96 26.60
C TYR A 344 1.33 -18.98 25.82
N TRP A 345 1.58 -17.71 26.03
CA TRP A 345 0.84 -16.60 25.44
C TRP A 345 1.78 -15.79 24.56
N GLN A 346 1.32 -15.40 23.38
CA GLN A 346 2.04 -14.47 22.50
C GLN A 346 1.33 -13.13 22.51
N PHE A 347 2.07 -12.03 22.63
CA PHE A 347 1.46 -10.71 22.49
C PHE A 347 1.28 -10.38 21.00
N VAL A 348 0.05 -10.04 20.61
CA VAL A 348 -0.30 -9.72 19.22
C VAL A 348 -0.91 -8.33 19.18
N MET A 349 -0.45 -7.52 18.23
CA MET A 349 -0.98 -6.19 17.98
C MET A 349 -1.89 -6.25 16.77
N TYR A 350 -3.13 -5.84 16.93
CA TYR A 350 -4.14 -5.82 15.89
C TYR A 350 -4.32 -4.38 15.45
N ALA A 351 -4.25 -4.13 14.15
CA ALA A 351 -4.66 -2.87 13.57
C ALA A 351 -6.01 -3.04 12.88
N THR A 352 -6.94 -2.14 13.17
CA THR A 352 -8.12 -1.90 12.34
C THR A 352 -7.77 -0.82 11.34
N ASN A 353 -7.93 -1.09 10.05
CA ASN A 353 -7.49 -0.20 8.99
C ASN A 353 -8.57 0.79 8.59
N SER A 354 -8.18 2.03 8.25
CA SER A 354 -9.12 3.03 7.75
C SER A 354 -9.66 2.67 6.35
N GLY A 355 -10.73 3.37 5.93
CA GLY A 355 -11.25 3.25 4.56
C GLY A 355 -10.18 3.50 3.51
N GLY A 356 -10.09 2.61 2.51
CA GLY A 356 -9.07 2.63 1.45
C GLY A 356 -8.18 1.38 1.45
N CYS A 357 -8.04 0.71 2.60
CA CYS A 357 -7.29 -0.54 2.70
C CYS A 357 -8.12 -1.74 2.20
N LYS A 358 -7.48 -2.73 1.59
CA LYS A 358 -8.17 -3.94 1.09
C LYS A 358 -8.65 -4.85 2.21
N SER A 359 -7.90 -4.91 3.31
CA SER A 359 -8.33 -5.59 4.53
C SER A 359 -8.65 -4.59 5.62
N HIS A 360 -9.71 -4.90 6.34
CA HIS A 360 -10.11 -4.18 7.54
C HIS A 360 -9.20 -4.45 8.73
N THR A 361 -8.41 -5.53 8.72
CA THR A 361 -7.54 -5.91 9.83
C THR A 361 -6.14 -6.31 9.39
N SER A 362 -5.16 -6.01 10.24
CA SER A 362 -3.76 -6.47 10.11
C SER A 362 -3.22 -6.85 11.48
N GLN A 363 -2.23 -7.75 11.53
CA GLN A 363 -1.68 -8.25 12.79
C GLN A 363 -0.16 -8.14 12.79
N ALA A 364 0.42 -7.50 13.79
CA ALA A 364 1.85 -7.62 14.08
C ALA A 364 2.04 -8.69 15.17
N LEU A 365 2.62 -9.81 14.77
CA LEU A 365 2.95 -10.94 15.62
C LEU A 365 4.31 -10.65 16.28
N LEU A 366 4.31 -10.38 17.59
CA LEU A 366 5.52 -10.01 18.30
C LEU A 366 6.32 -11.25 18.72
N PRO A 367 7.65 -11.14 18.86
CA PRO A 367 8.49 -12.25 19.32
C PRO A 367 8.31 -12.59 20.80
N GLU A 368 7.65 -11.72 21.56
CA GLU A 368 7.49 -11.87 23.01
C GLU A 368 6.44 -12.93 23.34
N TYR A 369 6.78 -13.81 24.28
CA TYR A 369 5.85 -14.78 24.84
C TYR A 369 6.04 -14.91 26.35
N ILE A 370 4.96 -15.27 27.05
CA ILE A 370 4.95 -15.47 28.50
C ILE A 370 4.33 -16.82 28.85
N HIS A 371 4.91 -17.49 29.84
CA HIS A 371 4.42 -18.75 30.39
C HIS A 371 3.59 -18.51 31.66
N THR A 372 2.38 -19.05 31.74
CA THR A 372 1.54 -19.05 32.95
C THR A 372 1.16 -20.47 33.33
N GLN A 373 0.74 -20.69 34.58
CA GLN A 373 0.42 -22.05 35.06
C GLN A 373 -0.78 -22.68 34.34
N ASN A 374 -1.77 -21.88 33.92
CA ASN A 374 -2.95 -22.38 33.22
C ASN A 374 -3.58 -21.29 32.32
N VAL A 375 -4.50 -21.71 31.46
CA VAL A 375 -5.17 -20.83 30.47
C VAL A 375 -6.14 -19.82 31.11
N GLN A 376 -6.60 -20.08 32.35
CA GLN A 376 -7.54 -19.20 33.05
C GLN A 376 -6.86 -17.98 33.66
N HIS A 377 -5.52 -17.97 33.66
CA HIS A 377 -4.72 -16.87 34.17
C HIS A 377 -3.80 -16.37 33.06
N PRO A 378 -4.30 -15.55 32.12
CA PRO A 378 -3.45 -14.87 31.16
C PRO A 378 -2.51 -13.89 31.87
N PRO A 379 -1.42 -13.45 31.20
CA PRO A 379 -0.56 -12.43 31.76
C PRO A 379 -1.33 -11.11 31.95
N CYS A 380 -1.06 -10.44 33.07
CA CYS A 380 -1.84 -9.30 33.52
C CYS A 380 -1.28 -7.96 33.03
N CYS A 381 -0.09 -7.93 32.47
CA CYS A 381 0.56 -6.70 32.01
C CYS A 381 0.93 -6.82 30.53
N ALA A 382 1.06 -5.70 29.84
CA ALA A 382 1.63 -5.71 28.49
C ALA A 382 3.15 -5.97 28.55
N PRO A 383 3.78 -6.43 27.45
CA PRO A 383 5.22 -6.65 27.40
C PRO A 383 6.06 -5.48 27.92
N GLY A 384 7.01 -5.79 28.81
CA GLY A 384 7.90 -4.81 29.43
C GLY A 384 7.28 -3.94 30.53
N LEU A 385 6.02 -4.19 30.92
CA LEU A 385 5.31 -3.46 31.98
C LEU A 385 5.02 -4.31 33.22
N PHE A 386 5.71 -5.43 33.39
CA PHE A 386 5.64 -6.27 34.59
C PHE A 386 6.55 -5.70 35.67
N GLU A 387 6.12 -5.69 36.94
CA GLU A 387 7.05 -5.47 38.05
C GLU A 387 8.02 -6.66 38.18
N ASP A 388 7.49 -7.87 38.03
CA ASP A 388 8.23 -9.13 38.01
C ASP A 388 7.71 -10.00 36.86
N ILE A 389 8.58 -10.26 35.87
CA ILE A 389 8.24 -11.05 34.69
C ILE A 389 8.04 -12.54 35.01
N ASP A 390 8.62 -13.03 36.11
CA ASP A 390 8.48 -14.42 36.57
C ASP A 390 7.15 -14.63 37.30
N VAL A 391 6.44 -13.54 37.64
CA VAL A 391 5.07 -13.54 38.18
C VAL A 391 4.13 -12.88 37.17
N PRO A 392 3.83 -13.56 36.05
CA PRO A 392 3.08 -12.98 34.92
C PRO A 392 1.63 -12.62 35.27
N THR A 393 1.10 -13.19 36.35
CA THR A 393 -0.22 -12.85 36.90
C THR A 393 -0.15 -11.80 38.02
N GLY A 394 1.02 -11.23 38.24
CA GLY A 394 1.36 -10.32 39.33
C GLY A 394 1.01 -8.86 39.03
N ALA A 395 1.72 -7.97 39.72
CA ALA A 395 1.56 -6.53 39.57
C ALA A 395 2.24 -6.02 38.29
N CYS A 396 1.63 -4.98 37.72
CA CYS A 396 2.20 -4.20 36.63
C CYS A 396 2.88 -2.97 37.21
N VAL A 397 3.87 -2.42 36.50
CA VAL A 397 4.52 -1.17 36.90
C VAL A 397 3.49 -0.07 37.15
N ASP A 398 3.77 0.81 38.12
CA ASP A 398 2.83 1.85 38.54
C ASP A 398 2.22 2.61 37.36
N GLY A 399 0.89 2.72 37.37
CA GLY A 399 0.10 3.38 36.33
C GLY A 399 -0.12 2.57 35.06
N ALA A 400 0.43 1.35 34.93
CA ALA A 400 0.12 0.46 33.81
C ALA A 400 -1.24 -0.23 34.03
N PRO A 401 -2.03 -0.39 32.96
CA PRO A 401 -3.31 -1.08 33.04
C PRO A 401 -3.11 -2.59 33.29
N ARG A 402 -4.02 -3.17 34.08
CA ARG A 402 -4.13 -4.62 34.25
C ARG A 402 -5.05 -5.22 33.17
N LEU A 403 -4.55 -6.24 32.47
CA LEU A 403 -5.18 -6.95 31.34
C LEU A 403 -5.83 -8.30 31.75
N CYS A 404 -5.72 -8.62 33.03
CA CYS A 404 -6.38 -9.68 33.77
C CYS A 404 -6.91 -9.01 35.08
#